data_AF-A0A5C6CXG6-F1
#
_entry.id   AF-A0A5C6CXG6-F1
#
_cell.length_a   1.000
_cell.length_b   1.000
_cell.length_c   1.000
_cell.angle_alpha   90.00
_cell.angle_beta   90.00
_cell.angle_gamma   90.00
#
_symmetry.space_group_name_H-M   'P 1'
#
loop_
_entity.id
_entity.type
_entity.pdbx_description
1 polymer ?
#
loop_
_entity_poly.entity_id
_entity_poly.type
_entity_poly.pdbx_seq_one_letter_code
_entity_poly.pdbx_strand_id
1 'polypeptide(L)'
;MVAIGMFFIAATVLACWLRVRGRLFEKRWLMWVFVLAVIPAFAGNESGWVAAEVGRQPWIVYPSLERTTEGSPKLDEAGQFVYDESQGLRTSDGVSAAVSAGQVLGSIIMFAAIYILLFVIWIYVLHQKISHGPEPVLAESDSTQRGGALAAASSWMEHHDSLTDSQE
;
A
#
# COMPACT_ATOMS: atom_id res chain seq x y z
N MET A 1 -5.34 -9.58 -4.02
CA MET A 1 -5.27 -8.22 -4.61
C MET A 1 -6.59 -7.75 -5.21
N VAL A 2 -7.08 -8.33 -6.32
CA VAL A 2 -8.27 -7.80 -7.05
C VAL A 2 -9.51 -7.72 -6.17
N ALA A 3 -9.89 -8.80 -5.47
CA ALA A 3 -11.06 -8.80 -4.58
C ALA A 3 -10.97 -7.73 -3.47
N ILE A 4 -9.78 -7.54 -2.90
CA ILE A 4 -9.50 -6.51 -1.89
C ILE A 4 -9.65 -5.11 -2.50
N GLY A 5 -9.12 -4.89 -3.72
CA GLY A 5 -9.28 -3.62 -4.43
C GLY A 5 -10.74 -3.30 -4.75
N MET A 6 -11.49 -4.28 -5.25
CA MET A 6 -12.92 -4.12 -5.52
C MET A 6 -13.72 -3.83 -4.24
N PHE A 7 -13.35 -4.47 -3.13
CA PHE A 7 -13.92 -4.17 -1.82
C PHE A 7 -13.68 -2.72 -1.40
N PHE A 8 -12.45 -2.21 -1.52
CA PHE A 8 -12.15 -0.81 -1.19
C PHE A 8 -12.90 0.18 -2.08
N ILE A 9 -12.98 -0.08 -3.39
CA ILE A 9 -13.74 0.76 -4.31
C ILE A 9 -15.21 0.81 -3.87
N ALA A 10 -15.83 -0.34 -3.60
CA ALA A 10 -17.22 -0.40 -3.17
C ALA A 10 -17.45 0.32 -1.82
N ALA A 11 -16.55 0.11 -0.84
CA ALA A 11 -16.62 0.75 0.47
C ALA A 11 -16.49 2.27 0.37
N THR A 12 -15.56 2.77 -0.45
CA THR A 12 -15.37 4.22 -0.67
C THR A 12 -16.56 4.84 -1.40
N VAL A 13 -17.08 4.19 -2.44
CA VAL A 13 -18.29 4.68 -3.15
C VAL A 13 -19.48 4.76 -2.20
N LEU A 14 -19.71 3.73 -1.39
CA LEU A 14 -20.76 3.73 -0.37
C LEU A 14 -20.56 4.86 0.65
N ALA A 15 -19.32 5.07 1.12
CA ALA A 15 -19.02 6.14 2.07
C ALA A 15 -19.20 7.54 1.47
N CYS A 16 -18.79 7.76 0.23
CA CYS A 16 -19.03 9.02 -0.48
C CYS A 16 -20.54 9.28 -0.64
N TRP A 17 -21.31 8.26 -1.00
CA TRP A 17 -22.77 8.37 -1.09
C TRP A 17 -23.41 8.68 0.27
N LEU A 18 -23.00 8.00 1.34
CA LEU A 18 -23.49 8.28 2.71
C LEU A 18 -23.05 9.65 3.23
N ARG A 19 -21.88 10.14 2.81
CA ARG A 19 -21.38 11.48 3.13
C ARG A 19 -22.28 12.56 2.53
N VAL A 20 -22.63 12.44 1.24
CA VAL A 20 -23.55 13.37 0.58
C VAL A 20 -24.94 13.36 1.22
N ARG A 21 -25.35 12.23 1.80
CA ARG A 21 -26.61 12.11 2.55
C ARG A 21 -26.54 12.59 4.00
N GLY A 22 -25.37 13.02 4.49
CA GLY A 22 -25.17 13.42 5.89
C GLY A 22 -25.24 12.27 6.91
N ARG A 23 -25.26 11.00 6.47
CA ARG A 23 -25.46 9.81 7.34
C ARG A 23 -24.20 8.98 7.57
N LEU A 24 -23.04 9.44 7.11
CA LEU A 24 -21.80 8.67 7.16
C LEU A 24 -21.44 8.24 8.60
N PHE A 25 -21.46 9.20 9.53
CA PHE A 25 -21.04 8.98 10.91
C PHE A 25 -22.07 8.23 11.76
N GLU A 26 -23.33 8.13 11.31
CA GLU A 26 -24.35 7.32 11.98
C GLU A 26 -24.07 5.81 11.87
N LYS A 27 -23.34 5.38 10.83
CA LYS A 27 -23.07 3.97 10.55
C LYS A 27 -21.77 3.50 11.20
N ARG A 28 -21.86 3.20 12.51
CA ARG A 28 -20.73 2.69 13.32
C ARG A 28 -19.99 1.50 12.71
N TRP A 29 -20.70 0.56 12.07
CA TRP A 29 -20.07 -0.60 11.42
C TRP A 29 -19.14 -0.20 10.27
N LEU A 30 -19.50 0.83 9.50
CA LEU A 30 -18.70 1.30 8.37
C LEU A 30 -17.44 2.02 8.85
N MET A 31 -17.52 2.71 10.00
CA MET A 31 -16.35 3.32 10.64
C MET A 31 -15.37 2.25 11.10
N TRP A 32 -15.86 1.16 11.72
CA TRP A 32 -15.02 0.01 12.08
C TRP A 32 -14.37 -0.66 10.87
N VAL A 33 -15.07 -0.74 9.73
CA VAL A 33 -14.47 -1.21 8.47
C VAL A 33 -13.29 -0.33 8.07
N PHE A 34 -13.39 0.99 8.17
CA PHE A 34 -12.28 1.90 7.86
C PHE A 34 -11.13 1.83 8.88
N VAL A 35 -11.42 1.61 10.16
CA VAL A 35 -10.38 1.37 11.18
C VAL A 35 -9.59 0.10 10.85
N LEU A 36 -10.27 -0.97 10.44
CA LEU A 36 -9.63 -2.25 10.13
C LEU A 36 -9.09 -2.32 8.69
N ALA A 37 -9.34 -1.32 7.85
CA ALA A 37 -8.94 -1.28 6.43
C ALA A 37 -7.43 -1.44 6.21
N VAL A 38 -6.62 -1.09 7.21
CA VAL A 38 -5.17 -1.22 7.15
C VAL A 38 -4.75 -2.66 6.84
N ILE A 39 -5.37 -3.66 7.48
CA ILE A 39 -5.01 -5.08 7.33
C ILE A 39 -5.20 -5.58 5.89
N PRO A 40 -6.40 -5.48 5.29
CA PRO A 40 -6.58 -5.90 3.90
C PRO A 40 -5.78 -5.04 2.92
N ALA A 41 -5.50 -3.76 3.21
CA ALA A 41 -4.65 -2.94 2.34
C ALA A 41 -3.23 -3.50 2.23
N PHE A 42 -2.61 -3.84 3.38
CA PHE A 42 -1.31 -4.51 3.41
C PHE A 42 -1.37 -5.87 2.70
N ALA A 43 -2.35 -6.71 3.01
CA ALA A 43 -2.49 -8.00 2.35
C ALA A 43 -2.70 -7.88 0.83
N GLY A 44 -3.44 -6.85 0.40
CA GLY A 44 -3.64 -6.50 -1.00
C GLY A 44 -2.32 -6.18 -1.70
N ASN A 45 -1.50 -5.33 -1.09
CA ASN A 45 -0.16 -4.97 -1.57
C ASN A 45 0.76 -6.19 -1.69
N GLU A 46 0.93 -6.94 -0.61
CA GLU A 46 1.81 -8.12 -0.59
C GLU A 46 1.36 -9.17 -1.62
N SER A 47 0.05 -9.43 -1.72
CA SER A 47 -0.48 -10.37 -2.71
C SER A 47 -0.24 -9.92 -4.17
N GLY A 48 -0.17 -8.62 -4.43
CA GLY A 48 0.16 -8.08 -5.75
C GLY A 48 1.61 -8.33 -6.12
N TRP A 49 2.53 -8.03 -5.20
CA TRP A 49 3.96 -8.32 -5.37
C TRP A 49 4.23 -9.81 -5.54
N VAL A 50 3.60 -10.66 -4.72
CA VAL A 50 3.72 -12.13 -4.85
C VAL A 50 3.21 -12.59 -6.22
N ALA A 51 2.08 -12.08 -6.69
CA ALA A 51 1.56 -12.45 -8.00
C ALA A 51 2.52 -12.05 -9.14
N ALA A 52 3.15 -10.87 -9.05
CA ALA A 52 4.12 -10.41 -10.03
C ALA A 52 5.42 -11.24 -10.02
N GLU A 53 5.97 -11.52 -8.83
CA GLU A 53 7.24 -12.25 -8.71
C GLU A 53 7.10 -13.76 -8.96
N VAL A 54 6.03 -14.38 -8.45
CA VAL A 54 5.76 -15.80 -8.69
C VAL A 54 5.26 -16.03 -10.10
N GLY A 55 4.47 -15.10 -10.65
CA GLY A 55 3.99 -15.18 -12.03
C GLY A 55 5.10 -15.12 -13.08
N ARG A 56 6.26 -14.54 -12.73
CA ARG A 56 7.46 -14.50 -13.59
C ARG A 56 8.28 -15.79 -13.55
N GLN A 57 8.10 -16.63 -12.52
CA GLN A 57 8.83 -17.90 -12.41
C GLN A 57 8.48 -18.81 -13.60
N PRO A 58 9.45 -19.55 -14.18
CA PRO A 58 10.79 -19.85 -13.66
C PRO A 58 11.90 -18.88 -14.11
N TRP A 59 11.57 -17.69 -14.62
CA TRP A 59 12.53 -16.76 -15.20
C TRP A 59 12.86 -15.60 -14.26
N ILE A 60 14.15 -15.33 -14.09
CA ILE A 60 14.65 -14.06 -13.53
C ILE A 60 14.67 -13.02 -14.64
N VAL A 61 15.24 -13.37 -15.79
CA VAL A 61 15.24 -12.57 -17.02
C VAL A 61 14.52 -13.37 -18.10
N TYR A 62 13.47 -12.78 -18.67
CA TYR A 62 12.73 -13.43 -19.76
C TYR A 62 13.59 -13.54 -21.02
N PRO A 63 13.55 -14.69 -21.73
CA PRO A 63 14.23 -14.83 -23.01
C PRO A 63 13.65 -13.85 -24.05
N SER A 64 14.52 -13.39 -24.93
CA SER A 64 14.13 -12.53 -26.05
C SER A 64 13.50 -13.36 -27.17
N LEU A 65 12.82 -12.70 -28.10
CA LEU A 65 12.30 -13.38 -29.29
C LEU A 65 13.45 -13.68 -30.25
N GLU A 66 13.49 -14.90 -30.80
CA GLU A 66 14.35 -15.18 -31.93
C GLU A 66 13.94 -14.27 -33.10
N ARG A 67 14.92 -13.61 -33.70
CA ARG A 67 14.71 -12.79 -34.90
C ARG A 67 15.34 -13.45 -36.10
N THR A 68 14.66 -13.35 -37.24
CA THR A 68 15.20 -13.76 -38.54
C THR A 68 16.32 -12.80 -38.97
N THR A 69 17.08 -13.18 -39.99
CA THR A 69 18.13 -12.34 -40.61
C THR A 69 17.61 -11.01 -41.14
N GLU A 70 16.30 -10.89 -41.36
CA GLU A 70 15.61 -9.68 -41.83
C GLU A 70 15.07 -8.82 -40.67
N GLY A 71 15.22 -9.29 -39.43
CA GLY A 71 14.81 -8.59 -38.21
C GLY A 71 13.36 -8.82 -37.78
N SER A 72 12.59 -9.62 -38.52
CA SER A 72 11.22 -10.02 -38.13
C SER A 72 11.24 -11.08 -37.02
N PRO A 73 10.25 -11.09 -36.10
CA PRO A 73 10.14 -12.16 -35.10
C PRO A 73 9.95 -13.51 -35.79
N LYS A 74 10.72 -14.51 -35.37
CA LYS A 74 10.60 -15.87 -35.88
C LYS A 74 9.35 -16.52 -35.29
N LEU A 75 8.52 -17.06 -36.16
CA LEU A 75 7.34 -17.81 -35.80
C LEU A 75 7.61 -19.30 -36.01
N ASP A 76 7.11 -20.15 -35.13
CA ASP A 76 7.11 -21.59 -35.33
C ASP A 76 6.09 -22.01 -36.41
N GLU A 77 6.03 -23.30 -36.73
CA GLU A 77 5.09 -23.85 -37.72
C GLU A 77 3.62 -23.67 -37.30
N ALA A 78 3.34 -23.41 -36.02
CA ALA A 78 2.02 -23.13 -35.48
C ALA A 78 1.69 -21.61 -35.43
N GLY A 79 2.61 -20.75 -35.89
CA GLY A 79 2.45 -19.30 -35.87
C GLY A 79 2.66 -18.66 -34.50
N GLN A 80 3.32 -19.34 -33.56
CA GLN A 80 3.69 -18.79 -32.25
C GLN A 80 5.11 -18.23 -32.28
N PHE A 81 5.37 -17.20 -31.47
CA PHE A 81 6.70 -16.62 -31.35
C PHE A 81 7.70 -17.60 -30.75
N VAL A 82 8.85 -17.77 -31.40
CA VAL A 82 9.97 -18.56 -30.89
C VAL A 82 10.83 -17.69 -29.99
N TYR A 83 11.16 -18.19 -28.80
CA TYR A 83 12.00 -17.52 -27.81
C TYR A 83 13.42 -18.07 -27.84
N ASP A 84 14.41 -17.20 -27.76
CA ASP A 84 15.81 -17.55 -27.60
C ASP A 84 16.11 -17.80 -26.12
N GLU A 85 15.99 -19.06 -25.69
CA GLU A 85 16.27 -19.46 -24.31
C GLU A 85 17.71 -19.19 -23.87
N SER A 86 18.66 -19.01 -24.80
CA SER A 86 20.06 -18.70 -24.45
C SER A 86 20.24 -17.29 -23.89
N GLN A 87 19.29 -16.38 -24.17
CA GLN A 87 19.29 -15.01 -23.65
C GLN A 87 18.48 -14.85 -22.36
N GLY A 88 17.76 -15.89 -21.93
CA GLY A 88 17.04 -15.91 -20.66
C GLY A 88 17.94 -16.33 -19.50
N LEU A 89 17.57 -15.92 -18.28
CA LEU A 89 18.19 -16.44 -17.05
C LEU A 89 17.11 -17.11 -16.21
N ARG A 90 17.24 -18.42 -16.00
CA ARG A 90 16.34 -19.20 -15.15
C ARG A 90 16.66 -18.98 -13.68
N THR A 91 15.65 -19.09 -12.83
CA THR A 91 15.81 -18.99 -11.37
C THR A 91 16.71 -20.07 -10.80
N SER A 92 16.71 -21.28 -11.38
CA SER A 92 17.61 -22.37 -10.98
C SER A 92 19.09 -22.02 -11.16
N ASP A 93 19.39 -21.21 -12.16
CA ASP A 93 20.76 -20.91 -12.58
C ASP A 93 21.26 -19.58 -11.98
N GLY A 94 20.37 -18.83 -11.31
CA GLY A 94 20.66 -17.55 -10.67
C GLY A 94 21.27 -17.64 -9.26
N VAL A 95 21.61 -18.83 -8.78
CA VAL A 95 22.20 -19.04 -7.45
C VAL A 95 23.73 -18.90 -7.48
N SER A 96 24.31 -18.24 -6.47
CA SER A 96 25.76 -18.06 -6.40
C SER A 96 26.48 -19.34 -6.00
N ALA A 97 27.41 -19.80 -6.84
CA ALA A 97 28.24 -20.98 -6.57
C ALA A 97 29.27 -20.76 -5.45
N ALA A 98 29.55 -19.50 -5.07
CA ALA A 98 30.54 -19.16 -4.05
C ALA A 98 30.01 -19.24 -2.61
N VAL A 99 28.69 -19.31 -2.42
CA VAL A 99 28.06 -19.22 -1.10
C VAL A 99 27.45 -20.56 -0.70
N SER A 100 27.86 -21.07 0.46
CA SER A 100 27.30 -22.33 0.99
C SER A 100 25.89 -22.13 1.57
N ALA A 101 25.08 -23.20 1.57
CA ALA A 101 23.74 -23.18 2.14
C ALA A 101 23.71 -22.75 3.62
N GLY A 102 24.75 -23.08 4.39
CA GLY A 102 24.87 -22.68 5.79
C GLY A 102 25.03 -21.16 5.98
N GLN A 103 25.77 -20.49 5.08
CA GLN A 103 25.91 -19.02 5.11
C GLN A 103 24.58 -18.34 4.77
N VAL A 104 23.85 -18.86 3.77
CA VAL A 104 22.53 -18.35 3.39
C VAL A 104 21.57 -18.48 4.58
N LEU A 105 21.48 -19.67 5.18
CA LEU A 105 20.60 -19.90 6.33
C LEU A 105 20.95 -19.00 7.52
N GLY A 106 22.25 -18.87 7.85
CA GLY A 106 22.70 -17.98 8.91
C GLY A 106 22.28 -16.53 8.67
N SER A 107 22.43 -16.04 7.44
CA SER A 107 21.99 -14.68 7.08
C SER A 107 20.47 -14.51 7.15
N ILE A 108 19.69 -15.49 6.70
CA ILE A 108 18.22 -15.47 6.77
C ILE A 108 17.76 -15.38 8.23
N ILE A 109 18.35 -16.20 9.12
CA ILE A 109 18.01 -16.18 10.55
C ILE A 109 18.37 -14.83 11.17
N MET A 110 19.56 -14.31 10.89
CA MET A 110 20.01 -13.01 11.40
C MET A 110 19.09 -11.87 10.95
N PHE A 111 18.78 -11.80 9.65
CA PHE A 111 17.89 -10.76 9.12
C PHE A 111 16.45 -10.93 9.64
N ALA A 112 15.94 -12.16 9.75
CA ALA A 112 14.63 -12.42 10.32
C ALA A 112 14.55 -11.96 11.79
N ALA A 113 15.58 -12.24 12.59
CA ALA A 113 15.63 -11.80 13.98
C ALA A 113 15.65 -10.26 14.09
N ILE A 114 16.43 -9.58 13.24
CA ILE A 114 16.48 -8.12 13.18
C ILE A 114 15.10 -7.55 12.78
N TYR A 115 14.45 -8.12 11.76
CA TYR A 115 13.14 -7.65 11.30
C TYR A 115 12.03 -7.90 12.33
N ILE A 116 12.07 -9.01 13.06
CA ILE A 116 11.15 -9.25 14.18
C ILE A 116 11.37 -8.21 15.29
N LEU A 117 12.63 -7.93 15.64
CA LEU A 117 12.94 -6.90 16.65
C LEU A 117 12.43 -5.52 16.21
N LEU A 118 12.71 -5.12 14.97
CA LEU A 118 12.22 -3.85 14.41
C LEU A 118 10.69 -3.80 14.36
N PHE A 119 10.03 -4.91 14.04
CA PHE A 119 8.58 -4.98 14.03
C PHE A 119 7.99 -4.80 15.45
N VAL A 120 8.59 -5.41 16.47
CA VAL A 120 8.16 -5.22 17.87
C VAL A 120 8.36 -3.77 18.31
N ILE A 121 9.50 -3.16 18.00
CA ILE A 121 9.76 -1.75 18.29
C ILE A 121 8.74 -0.87 17.56
N TRP A 122 8.46 -1.15 16.30
CA TRP A 122 7.47 -0.43 15.52
C TRP A 122 6.06 -0.51 16.14
N ILE A 123 5.61 -1.70 16.55
CA ILE A 123 4.33 -1.87 17.27
C ILE A 123 4.33 -1.09 18.59
N TYR A 124 5.41 -1.15 19.36
CA TYR A 124 5.55 -0.40 20.61
C TYR A 124 5.41 1.11 20.38
N VAL A 125 6.15 1.66 19.41
CA VAL A 125 6.12 3.09 19.08
C VAL A 125 4.73 3.48 18.54
N LEU A 126 4.13 2.65 17.69
CA LEU A 126 2.80 2.90 17.15
C LEU A 126 1.75 2.95 18.26
N HIS A 127 1.75 1.97 19.16
CA HIS A 127 0.85 1.95 20.31
C HIS A 127 1.07 3.17 21.22
N GLN A 128 2.33 3.52 21.49
CA GLN A 128 2.67 4.71 22.26
C GLN A 128 2.08 5.96 21.60
N LYS A 129 2.33 6.17 20.31
CA LYS A 129 1.87 7.36 19.58
C LYS A 129 0.35 7.45 19.46
N ILE A 130 -0.34 6.33 19.21
CA ILE A 130 -1.80 6.29 19.17
C ILE A 130 -2.39 6.62 20.54
N SER A 131 -1.79 6.12 21.63
CA SER A 131 -2.30 6.32 22.99
C SER A 131 -2.05 7.73 23.54
N HIS A 132 -0.99 8.41 23.10
CA HIS A 132 -0.71 9.78 23.54
C HIS A 132 -1.69 10.79 22.92
N GLY A 133 -2.33 10.46 21.79
CA GLY A 133 -3.20 11.37 21.06
C GLY A 133 -2.46 12.58 20.46
N PRO A 134 -3.13 13.37 19.60
CA PRO A 134 -2.58 14.64 19.14
C PRO A 134 -2.50 15.65 20.30
N GLU A 135 -1.44 16.45 20.33
CA GLU A 135 -1.37 17.57 21.26
C GLU A 135 -2.51 18.55 20.96
N PRO A 136 -3.19 19.10 21.99
CA PRO A 136 -4.19 20.12 21.77
C PRO A 136 -3.56 21.27 21.01
N VAL A 137 -4.12 21.62 19.86
CA VAL A 137 -3.79 22.88 19.22
C VAL A 137 -4.24 23.96 20.18
N LEU A 138 -3.31 24.53 20.94
CA LEU A 138 -3.57 25.74 21.69
C LEU A 138 -3.98 26.77 20.66
N ALA A 139 -5.28 27.09 20.62
CA ALA A 139 -5.74 28.23 19.86
C ALA A 139 -4.93 29.42 20.38
N GLU A 140 -4.05 29.96 19.55
CA GLU A 140 -3.45 31.26 19.82
C GLU A 140 -4.62 32.21 20.01
N SER A 141 -4.83 32.63 21.27
CA SER A 141 -5.87 33.57 21.60
C SER A 141 -5.52 34.90 20.93
N ASP A 142 -6.29 35.19 19.89
CA ASP A 142 -6.57 36.45 19.25
C ASP A 142 -5.88 37.69 19.85
N SER A 143 -4.91 38.25 19.10
CA SER A 143 -4.60 39.68 19.19
C SER A 143 -4.15 40.20 17.83
N THR A 144 -5.11 40.60 16.99
CA THR A 144 -5.16 41.96 16.41
C THR A 144 -6.36 42.08 15.48
N GLN A 145 -7.41 42.73 15.99
CA GLN A 145 -8.40 43.43 15.18
C GLN A 145 -7.72 44.33 14.15
N ARG A 146 -7.77 43.96 12.86
CA ARG A 146 -7.87 44.91 11.74
C ARG A 146 -8.83 44.35 10.70
N GLY A 147 -10.05 44.89 10.72
CA GLY A 147 -11.12 44.55 9.80
C GLY A 147 -10.76 44.86 8.34
N GLY A 148 -11.01 43.89 7.47
CA GLY A 148 -10.93 44.00 6.02
C GLY A 148 -11.67 42.82 5.41
N ALA A 149 -12.16 42.97 4.17
CA ALA A 149 -12.98 41.98 3.46
C ALA A 149 -12.40 40.54 3.43
N LEU A 150 -11.09 40.39 3.66
CA LEU A 150 -10.41 39.11 3.83
C LEU A 150 -10.80 38.37 5.13
N ALA A 151 -11.12 39.08 6.22
CA ALA A 151 -11.59 38.48 7.48
C ALA A 151 -13.03 37.94 7.39
N ALA A 152 -13.86 38.55 6.53
CA ALA A 152 -15.20 38.03 6.23
C ALA A 152 -15.16 36.83 5.27
N ALA A 153 -14.09 36.69 4.48
CA ALA A 153 -13.86 35.53 3.64
C ALA A 153 -13.26 34.35 4.43
N SER A 154 -12.47 34.62 5.48
CA SER A 154 -11.91 33.58 6.35
C SER A 154 -12.96 32.97 7.30
N SER A 155 -13.96 33.73 7.74
CA SER A 155 -15.04 33.19 8.59
C SER A 155 -15.94 32.16 7.89
N TRP A 156 -15.98 32.14 6.56
CA TRP A 156 -16.63 31.09 5.76
C TRP A 156 -15.83 29.78 5.72
N MET A 157 -14.51 29.83 5.97
CA MET A 157 -13.64 28.65 6.07
C MET A 157 -13.56 28.10 7.50
N GLU A 158 -13.86 28.93 8.51
CA GLU A 158 -13.92 28.54 9.93
C GLU A 158 -15.31 28.02 10.35
N HIS A 159 -15.97 27.21 9.52
CA HIS A 159 -17.10 26.41 10.01
C HIS A 159 -16.55 25.21 10.81
N HIS A 160 -15.99 25.50 11.97
CA HIS A 160 -15.72 24.53 13.02
C HIS A 160 -17.03 24.18 13.72
N ASP A 161 -17.88 23.40 13.05
CA ASP A 161 -18.82 22.55 13.77
C ASP A 161 -17.98 21.47 14.46
N SER A 162 -17.61 21.75 15.71
CA SER A 162 -17.11 20.77 16.64
C SER A 162 -18.13 19.63 16.76
N LEU A 163 -17.81 18.47 16.18
CA LEU A 163 -18.66 17.28 16.20
C LEU A 163 -18.63 16.52 17.55
N THR A 164 -18.16 17.14 18.64
CA THR A 164 -18.12 16.51 19.97
C THR A 164 -19.31 16.82 20.87
N ASP A 165 -20.18 17.77 20.51
CA ASP A 165 -21.39 18.09 21.29
C ASP A 165 -22.60 17.24 20.85
N SER A 166 -22.47 15.92 20.99
CA SER A 166 -23.64 15.06 21.07
C SER A 166 -23.48 14.06 22.20
N GLN A 167 -24.35 14.20 23.20
CA GLN A 167 -24.69 13.33 24.33
C GLN A 167 -24.56 14.07 25.69
N GLU A 168 -25.48 15.01 25.94
CA GLU A 168 -26.29 14.95 27.17
C GLU A 168 -27.61 14.23 26.83
#